data_AF-A0A9D8WTN2-F1
#
_entry.id   AF-A0A9D8WTN2-F1
#
_cell.length_a   1.000
_cell.length_b   1.000
_cell.length_c   1.000
_cell.angle_alpha   90.00
_cell.angle_beta   90.00
_cell.angle_gamma   90.00
#
_symmetry.space_group_name_H-M   'P 1'
#
loop_
_entity.id
_entity.type
_entity.pdbx_description
1 polymer ?
#
loop_
_entity_poly.entity_id
_entity_poly.type
_entity_poly.pdbx_seq_one_letter_code
_entity_poly.pdbx_strand_id
1 'polypeptide(L)' 'MTNREAIDSLKKIKTYTAAGLLDVIEYLIKVLEKLDKEGVTDPLNTDFTKLKN' A
#
# COMPACT_ATOMS: atom_id res chain seq x y z
N MET A 1 -7.91 -7.71 2.47
CA MET A 1 -7.63 -6.29 2.74
C MET A 1 -7.08 -5.72 1.45
N THR A 2 -7.79 -4.74 0.89
CA THR A 2 -7.42 -4.09 -0.37
C THR A 2 -6.36 -3.02 -0.15
N ASN A 3 -5.68 -2.60 -1.22
CA ASN A 3 -4.75 -1.47 -1.16
C ASN A 3 -5.39 -0.22 -0.56
N ARG A 4 -6.64 0.10 -0.91
CA ARG A 4 -7.34 1.29 -0.41
C ARG A 4 -7.57 1.23 1.10
N GLU A 5 -8.03 0.09 1.61
CA GLU A 5 -8.24 -0.11 3.04
C GLU A 5 -6.92 0.01 3.82
N ALA A 6 -5.83 -0.52 3.25
CA ALA A 6 -4.49 -0.43 3.84
C ALA A 6 -3.95 1.02 3.82
N ILE A 7 -4.09 1.74 2.70
CA ILE A 7 -3.67 3.15 2.57
C ILE A 7 -4.43 4.03 3.56
N ASP A 8 -5.75 3.86 3.68
CA ASP A 8 -6.57 4.66 4.60
C ASP A 8 -6.17 4.40 6.06
N SER A 9 -5.86 3.16 6.40
CA SER A 9 -5.34 2.80 7.72
C SER A 9 -3.98 3.42 7.97
N LEU A 10 -3.04 3.31 7.02
CA LEU A 10 -1.70 3.90 7.13
C LEU A 10 -1.74 5.43 7.28
N LYS A 11 -2.62 6.12 6.55
CA LYS A 11 -2.81 7.58 6.66
C LYS A 11 -3.29 7.99 8.05
N LYS A 12 -4.16 7.19 8.69
CA LYS A 12 -4.63 7.44 10.07
C LYS A 12 -3.52 7.20 11.10
N ILE A 13 -2.65 6.20 10.88
CA ILE A 13 -1.59 5.85 11.85
C ILE A 13 -0.38 6.79 11.69
N LYS A 14 -0.18 7.38 10.50
CA LYS A 14 0.88 8.36 10.22
C LYS A 14 0.90 9.52 11.23
N THR A 15 -0.25 9.94 11.76
CA THR A 15 -0.33 11.05 12.73
C THR A 15 0.13 10.67 14.14
N TYR A 16 0.27 9.38 14.43
CA TYR A 16 0.60 8.86 15.77
C TYR A 16 1.94 8.14 15.83
N THR A 17 2.71 8.18 14.74
CA THR A 17 3.96 7.41 14.61
C THR A 17 5.20 8.28 14.84
N ALA A 18 6.23 7.66 15.41
CA ALA A 18 7.51 8.31 15.65
C ALA A 18 8.11 8.81 14.32
N ALA A 19 8.83 9.93 14.35
CA ALA A 19 9.38 10.58 13.15
C ALA A 19 10.19 9.62 12.26
N GLY A 20 10.95 8.70 12.86
CA GLY A 20 11.75 7.71 12.12
C GLY A 20 10.94 6.64 11.37
N LEU A 21 9.62 6.54 11.58
CA LEU A 21 8.74 5.61 10.88
C LEU A 21 7.91 6.29 9.78
N LEU A 22 7.92 7.63 9.71
CA LEU A 22 7.14 8.37 8.72
C LEU A 22 7.57 8.02 7.28
N ASP A 23 8.87 7.97 7.03
CA ASP A 23 9.41 7.63 5.70
C ASP A 23 9.01 6.22 5.25
N VAL A 24 9.00 5.27 6.19
CA VAL A 24 8.57 3.89 5.94
C VAL A 24 7.08 3.84 5.59
N ILE A 25 6.24 4.56 6.33
CA ILE A 25 4.80 4.63 6.09
C ILE A 25 4.51 5.31 4.75
N GLU A 26 5.22 6.39 4.42
CA GLU A 26 5.09 7.05 3.12
C GLU A 26 5.52 6.17 1.96
N TYR A 27 6.60 5.41 2.13
CA TYR A 27 7.02 4.42 1.15
C TYR A 27 5.97 3.34 0.93
N LEU A 28 5.40 2.77 2.00
CA LEU A 28 4.35 1.76 1.91
C LEU A 28 3.10 2.29 1.19
N ILE A 29 2.67 3.52 1.49
CA ILE A 29 1.55 4.16 0.79
C ILE A 29 1.84 4.26 -0.71
N LYS A 30 3.03 4.72 -1.11
CA LYS A 30 3.42 4.83 -2.53
C LYS A 30 3.42 3.48 -3.24
N VAL A 31 3.86 2.41 -2.58
CA VAL A 31 3.84 1.05 -3.14
C VAL A 31 2.40 0.60 -3.38
N LEU A 32 1.51 0.75 -2.40
CA LEU A 32 0.11 0.36 -2.52
C LEU A 32 -0.64 1.19 -3.57
N GLU A 33 -0.35 2.48 -3.68
CA GLU A 33 -0.91 3.35 -4.73
C GLU A 33 -0.45 2.93 -6.12
N LYS A 34 0.81 2.51 -6.27
CA LYS A 34 1.31 1.97 -7.55
C LYS A 34 0.59 0.67 -7.90
N LEU A 35 0.45 -0.25 -6.96
CA LEU A 35 -0.26 -1.52 -7.19
C LEU A 35 -1.73 -1.28 -7.58
N ASP A 36 -2.43 -0.35 -6.93
CA ASP A 36 -3.82 -0.01 -7.27
C ASP A 36 -3.92 0.55 -8.70
N LYS A 37 -2.95 1.39 -9.12
CA LYS A 37 -2.88 1.93 -10.49
C LYS A 37 -2.64 0.87 -11.56
N GLU A 38 -1.87 -0.17 -11.25
CA GLU A 38 -1.65 -1.32 -12.13
C GLU A 38 -2.80 -2.36 -12.06
N GLY A 39 -3.88 -2.05 -11.34
CA GLY A 39 -5.07 -2.90 -11.22
C GLY A 39 -4.94 -4.05 -10.20
N VAL A 40 -3.86 -4.09 -9.43
CA VAL A 40 -3.63 -5.09 -8.38
C VAL A 40 -4.26 -4.60 -7.08
N THR A 41 -5.51 -4.99 -6.80
CA THR A 41 -6.28 -4.47 -5.65
C THR A 41 -6.09 -5.26 -4.35
N ASP A 42 -5.73 -6.56 -4.43
CA ASP A 42 -5.43 -7.44 -3.29
C ASP A 42 -4.08 -8.14 -3.50
N PRO A 43 -2.96 -7.50 -3.12
CA PRO A 43 -1.62 -7.98 -3.43
C PRO A 43 -1.30 -9.34 -2.81
N LEU A 44 -1.86 -9.65 -1.63
CA LEU A 44 -1.55 -10.89 -0.92
C LEU A 44 -2.17 -12.12 -1.61
N ASN A 45 -3.27 -11.92 -2.32
CA ASN A 45 -3.98 -12.97 -3.04
C ASN A 45 -3.78 -12.89 -4.56
N THR A 46 -3.02 -11.91 -5.05
CA THR A 46 -2.73 -11.76 -6.49
C THR A 46 -1.60 -12.68 -6.90
N ASP A 47 -1.83 -13.49 -7.94
CA ASP A 47 -0.78 -14.25 -8.60
C ASP A 47 -0.03 -13.37 -9.60
N PHE A 48 1.07 -12.80 -9.15
CA PHE A 48 1.89 -11.87 -9.95
C PHE A 48 2.50 -12.52 -11.20
N THR A 49 2.59 -13.86 -11.28
CA THR A 49 3.09 -14.55 -12.48
C THR A 49 2.12 -14.51 -13.65
N LYS A 50 0.84 -14.22 -13.36
CA LYS A 50 -0.24 -14.14 -14.35
C LYS A 50 -0.56 -12.71 -14.80
N LEU A 51 0.08 -11.71 -14.19
CA LEU A 51 -0.04 -10.32 -14.65
C LEU A 51 0.73 -10.17 -15.96
N LYS A 52 -0.01 -10.03 -17.06
CA LYS A 52 0.55 -9.67 -18.36
C LYS A 52 0.75 -8.17 -18.38
N ASN A 53 1.96 -7.72 -18.07
CA ASN A 53 2.42 -6.38 -18.46
C ASN A 53 2.67 -6.33 -19.97
#